data_AF-A0AAW9FNQ4-F1
#
_entry.id   AF-A0AAW9FNQ4-F1
#
_cell.length_a   1.000
_cell.length_b   1.000
_cell.length_c   1.000
_cell.angle_alpha   90.00
_cell.angle_beta   90.00
_cell.angle_gamma   90.00
#
_symmetry.space_group_name_H-M   'P 1'
#
loop_
_entity.id
_entity.type
_entity.pdbx_description
1 polymer ?
#
loop_
_entity_poly.entity_id
_entity_poly.type
_entity_poly.pdbx_seq_one_letter_code
_entity_poly.pdbx_strand_id
1 'polypeptide(L)'
;MSLEEIFQDKSIKAKAKVAQIGAWLISQELPVDELLAFADAQSSTNKATCIEAVEFATKKSVITTDDSLLIYVTKSLAEEEPRVKWESAKVIEYKQKRQRKRTLALSFSGIIYFYFTFSRRYSFAPEKANLGIRFPSSTIVLLFTSITEI
;
A
#
# COMPACT_ATOMS: atom_id res chain seq x y z
N MET A 1 14.49 -22.18 8.75
CA MET A 1 13.44 -23.05 8.18
C MET A 1 13.32 -22.71 6.71
N SER A 2 13.24 -23.70 5.83
CA SER A 2 12.90 -23.48 4.41
C SER A 2 11.37 -23.38 4.22
N LEU A 3 10.93 -23.00 3.02
CA LEU A 3 9.50 -22.98 2.67
C LEU A 3 8.89 -24.39 2.76
N GLU A 4 9.60 -25.40 2.27
CA GLU A 4 9.16 -26.79 2.26
C GLU A 4 8.93 -27.30 3.70
N GLU A 5 9.84 -26.99 4.61
CA GLU A 5 9.75 -27.39 6.02
C GLU A 5 8.50 -26.79 6.70
N ILE A 6 8.20 -25.50 6.44
CA ILE A 6 7.00 -24.85 6.97
C ILE A 6 5.73 -25.49 6.43
N PHE A 7 5.69 -25.80 5.14
CA PHE A 7 4.49 -26.37 4.51
C PHE A 7 4.27 -27.84 4.87
N GLN A 8 5.35 -28.61 5.10
CA GLN A 8 5.30 -30.00 5.54
C GLN A 8 4.92 -30.14 7.03
N ASP A 9 5.28 -29.16 7.87
CA ASP A 9 4.90 -29.18 9.27
C ASP A 9 3.38 -28.96 9.44
N LYS A 10 2.70 -29.99 9.96
CA LYS A 10 1.26 -30.00 10.24
C LYS A 10 0.91 -29.38 11.59
N SER A 11 1.90 -29.18 12.47
CA SER A 11 1.72 -28.53 13.78
C SER A 11 1.45 -27.03 13.61
N ILE A 12 2.03 -26.42 12.57
CA ILE A 12 1.90 -24.99 12.30
C ILE A 12 0.57 -24.69 11.59
N LYS A 13 -0.29 -23.91 12.24
CA LYS A 13 -1.56 -23.45 11.66
C LYS A 13 -1.31 -22.53 10.46
N ALA A 14 -2.21 -22.55 9.47
CA ALA A 14 -2.09 -21.73 8.24
C ALA A 14 -1.78 -20.25 8.51
N LYS A 15 -2.46 -19.63 9.48
CA LYS A 15 -2.22 -18.22 9.85
C LYS A 15 -0.82 -17.95 10.41
N ALA A 16 -0.23 -18.93 11.10
CA ALA A 16 1.15 -18.83 11.57
C ALA A 16 2.14 -18.94 10.41
N LYS A 17 1.88 -19.82 9.42
CA LYS A 17 2.67 -19.90 8.18
C LYS A 17 2.68 -18.55 7.44
N VAL A 18 1.51 -17.94 7.27
CA VAL A 18 1.35 -16.61 6.65
C VAL A 18 2.15 -15.54 7.38
N ALA A 19 2.07 -15.50 8.71
CA ALA A 19 2.79 -14.51 9.51
C ALA A 19 4.32 -14.67 9.43
N GLN A 20 4.80 -15.92 9.40
CA GLN A 20 6.22 -16.22 9.33
C GLN A 20 6.80 -15.92 7.93
N ILE A 21 6.17 -16.42 6.87
CA ILE A 21 6.58 -16.13 5.48
C ILE A 21 6.47 -14.63 5.20
N GLY A 22 5.39 -14.00 5.66
CA GLY A 22 5.20 -12.57 5.53
C GLY A 22 6.27 -11.75 6.27
N ALA A 23 6.78 -12.23 7.40
CA ALA A 23 7.90 -11.60 8.09
C ALA A 23 9.20 -11.71 7.29
N TRP A 24 9.49 -12.88 6.69
CA TRP A 24 10.66 -13.07 5.83
C TRP A 24 10.65 -12.20 4.57
N LEU A 25 9.48 -12.01 3.97
CA LEU A 25 9.30 -11.08 2.86
C LEU A 25 9.58 -9.62 3.26
N ILE A 26 9.24 -9.24 4.50
CA ILE A 26 9.50 -7.89 5.02
C ILE A 26 10.99 -7.71 5.35
N SER A 27 11.65 -8.72 5.92
CA SER A 27 13.08 -8.68 6.25
C SER A 27 14.00 -8.89 5.02
N GLN A 28 13.43 -9.12 3.84
CA GLN A 28 14.16 -9.43 2.60
C GLN A 28 14.99 -10.72 2.68
N GLU A 29 14.68 -11.60 3.63
CA GLU A 29 15.26 -12.95 3.72
C GLU A 29 14.75 -13.87 2.63
N LEU A 30 13.54 -13.61 2.12
CA LEU A 30 12.92 -14.37 1.04
C LEU A 30 12.52 -13.41 -0.10
N PRO A 31 13.05 -13.59 -1.32
CA PRO A 31 12.59 -12.82 -2.47
C PRO A 31 11.18 -13.24 -2.88
N VAL A 32 10.39 -12.28 -3.35
CA VAL A 32 8.99 -12.51 -3.76
C VAL A 32 8.92 -13.53 -4.90
N ASP A 33 9.83 -13.44 -5.89
CA ASP A 33 9.81 -14.33 -7.06
C ASP A 33 10.03 -15.81 -6.68
N GLU A 34 10.85 -16.09 -5.67
CA GLU A 34 11.05 -17.46 -5.16
C GLU A 34 9.77 -17.99 -4.50
N LEU A 35 9.09 -17.17 -3.70
CA LEU A 35 7.80 -17.55 -3.11
C LEU A 35 6.74 -17.80 -4.19
N LEU A 36 6.72 -17.01 -5.25
CA LEU A 36 5.77 -17.19 -6.37
C LEU A 36 6.06 -18.47 -7.15
N ALA A 37 7.33 -18.76 -7.44
CA ALA A 37 7.75 -20.00 -8.09
C ALA A 37 7.38 -21.23 -7.24
N PHE A 38 7.57 -21.15 -5.92
CA PHE A 38 7.12 -22.17 -4.99
C PHE A 38 5.59 -22.32 -5.03
N ALA A 39 4.84 -21.22 -5.02
CA ALA A 39 3.39 -21.24 -5.00
C ALA A 39 2.76 -21.90 -6.24
N ASP A 40 3.38 -21.78 -7.42
CA ASP A 40 2.92 -22.44 -8.65
C ASP A 40 3.13 -23.96 -8.65
N ALA A 41 4.12 -24.47 -7.90
CA ALA A 41 4.36 -25.90 -7.77
C ALA A 41 3.48 -26.58 -6.71
N GLN A 42 2.65 -25.81 -5.99
CA GLN A 42 1.90 -26.27 -4.82
C GLN A 42 0.40 -26.44 -5.12
N SER A 43 -0.30 -27.13 -4.22
CA SER A 43 -1.75 -27.25 -4.27
C SER A 43 -2.44 -25.88 -4.13
N SER A 44 -3.66 -25.76 -4.64
CA SER A 44 -4.45 -24.50 -4.60
C SER A 44 -4.57 -23.91 -3.19
N THR A 45 -4.68 -24.76 -2.16
CA THR A 45 -4.69 -24.36 -0.74
C THR A 45 -3.38 -23.71 -0.28
N ASN A 46 -2.25 -24.31 -0.64
CA ASN A 46 -0.92 -23.80 -0.28
C ASN A 46 -0.58 -22.55 -1.10
N LYS A 47 -0.96 -22.52 -2.39
CA LYS A 47 -0.86 -21.35 -3.26
C LYS A 47 -1.60 -20.15 -2.68
N ALA A 48 -2.84 -20.34 -2.22
CA ALA A 48 -3.60 -19.29 -1.55
C ALA A 48 -2.90 -18.78 -0.28
N THR A 49 -2.29 -19.68 0.50
CA THR A 49 -1.53 -19.31 1.71
C THR A 49 -0.28 -18.47 1.37
N CYS A 50 0.40 -18.78 0.26
CA CYS A 50 1.54 -17.99 -0.21
C CYS A 50 1.11 -16.57 -0.64
N ILE A 51 -0.01 -16.46 -1.38
CA ILE A 51 -0.55 -15.16 -1.80
C ILE A 51 -1.02 -14.34 -0.59
N GLU A 52 -1.60 -14.99 0.42
CA GLU A 52 -1.97 -14.37 1.70
C GLU A 52 -0.73 -13.84 2.45
N ALA A 53 0.40 -14.56 2.43
CA ALA A 53 1.65 -14.07 2.99
C ALA A 53 2.15 -12.80 2.28
N VAL A 54 1.98 -12.73 0.96
CA VAL A 54 2.30 -11.53 0.18
C VAL A 54 1.36 -10.37 0.51
N GLU A 55 0.07 -10.63 0.73
CA GLU A 55 -0.90 -9.61 1.22
C GLU A 55 -0.46 -9.06 2.58
N PHE A 56 -0.13 -9.93 3.53
CA PHE A 56 0.34 -9.51 4.85
C PHE A 56 1.57 -8.60 4.77
N ALA A 57 2.50 -8.98 3.90
CA ALA A 57 3.77 -8.29 3.75
C ALA A 57 3.57 -6.93 3.03
N THR A 58 2.75 -6.86 1.98
CA THR A 58 2.36 -5.61 1.29
C THR A 58 1.53 -4.66 2.14
N LYS A 59 0.74 -5.19 3.08
CA LYS A 59 0.00 -4.39 4.06
C LYS A 59 0.93 -3.70 5.06
N LYS A 60 1.95 -4.41 5.55
CA LYS A 60 2.87 -3.92 6.59
C LYS A 60 3.97 -3.03 6.05
N SER A 61 4.67 -3.44 5.01
CA SER A 61 5.79 -2.67 4.44
C SER A 61 5.53 -2.31 2.98
N VAL A 62 6.21 -1.27 2.49
CA VAL A 62 6.34 -1.04 1.05
C VAL A 62 7.33 -2.06 0.55
N ILE A 63 6.88 -3.29 0.34
CA ILE A 63 7.64 -4.20 -0.51
C ILE A 63 7.68 -3.53 -1.87
N THR A 64 8.88 -3.28 -2.39
CA THR A 64 9.08 -2.83 -3.77
C THR A 64 8.57 -3.94 -4.65
N THR A 65 7.27 -3.93 -4.88
CA THR A 65 6.63 -5.05 -5.53
C THR A 65 6.83 -4.84 -7.01
N ASP A 66 7.66 -5.70 -7.56
CA ASP A 66 8.00 -5.72 -8.96
C ASP A 66 6.76 -5.97 -9.83
N ASP A 67 6.84 -5.61 -11.10
CA ASP A 67 5.75 -5.81 -12.06
C ASP A 67 5.41 -7.30 -12.20
N SER A 68 6.36 -8.19 -11.89
CA SER A 68 6.19 -9.65 -11.81
C SER A 68 5.04 -10.05 -10.87
N LEU A 69 4.94 -9.46 -9.67
CA LEU A 69 3.86 -9.79 -8.74
C LEU A 69 2.51 -9.37 -9.33
N LEU A 70 2.42 -8.18 -9.91
CA LEU A 70 1.16 -7.67 -10.44
C LEU A 70 0.66 -8.56 -11.58
N ILE A 71 1.56 -8.98 -12.46
CA ILE A 71 1.27 -9.94 -13.53
C ILE A 71 0.80 -11.27 -12.94
N TYR A 72 1.49 -11.77 -11.92
CA TYR A 72 1.15 -13.03 -11.27
C TYR A 72 -0.24 -13.00 -10.61
N VAL A 73 -0.55 -11.98 -9.80
CA VAL A 73 -1.86 -11.88 -9.14
C VAL A 73 -2.99 -11.64 -10.15
N THR A 74 -2.71 -10.94 -11.25
CA THR A 74 -3.69 -10.76 -12.34
C THR A 74 -4.00 -12.08 -13.03
N LYS A 75 -2.98 -12.91 -13.31
CA LYS A 75 -3.20 -14.27 -13.83
C LYS A 75 -3.96 -15.15 -12.84
N SER A 76 -3.64 -15.02 -11.55
CA SER A 76 -4.27 -15.79 -10.47
C SER A 76 -5.76 -15.47 -10.27
N LEU A 77 -6.26 -14.34 -10.79
CA LEU A 77 -7.71 -14.04 -10.81
C LEU A 77 -8.51 -14.94 -11.77
N ALA A 78 -7.84 -15.56 -12.76
CA ALA A 78 -8.46 -16.46 -13.72
C ALA A 78 -8.50 -17.93 -13.26
N GLU A 79 -7.88 -18.26 -12.12
CA GLU A 79 -7.84 -19.62 -11.55
C GLU A 79 -9.24 -20.16 -11.25
N GLU A 80 -9.42 -21.46 -11.07
CA GLU A 80 -10.74 -22.02 -10.73
C GLU A 80 -11.06 -21.85 -9.24
N GLU A 81 -10.03 -21.90 -8.39
CA GLU A 81 -10.16 -21.86 -6.94
C GLU A 81 -10.57 -20.46 -6.44
N PRO A 82 -11.72 -20.32 -5.75
CA PRO A 82 -12.24 -19.02 -5.32
C PRO A 82 -11.34 -18.35 -4.27
N ARG A 83 -10.66 -19.14 -3.43
CA ARG A 83 -9.76 -18.62 -2.41
C ARG A 83 -8.54 -17.94 -3.03
N VAL A 84 -7.96 -18.51 -4.08
CA VAL A 84 -6.82 -17.93 -4.81
C VAL A 84 -7.21 -16.59 -5.44
N LYS A 85 -8.42 -16.47 -6.00
CA LYS A 85 -8.95 -15.20 -6.53
C LYS A 85 -9.07 -14.13 -5.45
N TRP A 86 -9.68 -14.49 -4.33
CA TRP A 86 -9.91 -13.56 -3.22
C TRP A 86 -8.61 -12.99 -2.67
N GLU A 87 -7.62 -13.85 -2.43
CA GLU A 87 -6.31 -13.42 -1.95
C GLU A 87 -5.61 -12.50 -2.96
N SER A 88 -5.67 -12.85 -4.25
CA SER A 88 -5.08 -12.05 -5.32
C SER A 88 -5.71 -10.66 -5.45
N ALA A 89 -7.05 -10.56 -5.34
CA ALA A 89 -7.77 -9.30 -5.37
C ALA A 89 -7.37 -8.37 -4.21
N LYS A 90 -7.18 -8.93 -3.00
CA LYS A 90 -6.75 -8.15 -1.82
C LYS A 90 -5.36 -7.55 -2.03
N VAL A 91 -4.42 -8.30 -2.61
CA VAL A 91 -3.06 -7.78 -2.89
C VAL A 91 -3.13 -6.54 -3.80
N ILE A 92 -3.96 -6.59 -4.84
CA ILE A 92 -4.19 -5.46 -5.76
C ILE A 92 -4.80 -4.27 -5.00
N GLU A 93 -5.82 -4.52 -4.17
CA GLU A 93 -6.49 -3.48 -3.38
C GLU A 93 -5.51 -2.74 -2.45
N TYR A 94 -4.66 -3.47 -1.72
CA TYR A 94 -3.70 -2.87 -0.80
C TYR A 94 -2.63 -2.03 -1.51
N LYS A 95 -2.17 -2.49 -2.68
CA LYS A 95 -1.31 -1.69 -3.58
C LYS A 95 -1.97 -0.36 -3.94
N GLN A 96 -3.21 -0.40 -4.42
CA GLN A 96 -3.94 0.80 -4.87
C GLN A 96 -4.25 1.77 -3.73
N LYS A 97 -4.72 1.27 -2.57
CA LYS A 97 -4.96 2.10 -1.38
C LYS A 97 -3.70 2.83 -0.94
N ARG A 98 -2.54 2.18 -1.04
CA ARG A 98 -1.26 2.78 -0.64
C ARG A 98 -0.76 3.84 -1.63
N GLN A 99 -0.89 3.60 -2.94
CA GLN A 99 -0.58 4.60 -3.98
C GLN A 99 -1.44 5.85 -3.86
N ARG A 100 -2.74 5.68 -3.59
CA ARG A 100 -3.66 6.80 -3.38
C ARG A 100 -3.31 7.63 -2.14
N LYS A 101 -2.96 6.99 -1.02
CA LYS A 101 -2.48 7.70 0.20
C LYS A 101 -1.19 8.49 -0.05
N ARG A 102 -0.25 7.96 -0.84
CA ARG A 102 0.99 8.67 -1.22
C ARG A 102 0.71 9.90 -2.08
N THR A 103 -0.13 9.75 -3.09
CA THR A 103 -0.50 10.85 -4.00
C THR A 103 -1.22 11.96 -3.24
N LEU A 104 -2.16 11.58 -2.36
CA LEU A 104 -2.91 12.53 -1.55
C LEU A 104 -1.98 13.29 -0.57
N ALA A 105 -1.07 12.59 0.11
CA ALA A 105 -0.11 13.21 1.03
C ALA A 105 0.84 14.20 0.33
N LEU A 106 1.29 13.89 -0.89
CA LEU A 106 2.11 14.79 -1.72
C LEU A 106 1.33 16.02 -2.17
N SER A 107 0.05 15.87 -2.54
CA SER A 107 -0.79 17.01 -2.89
C SER A 107 -1.04 17.93 -1.69
N PHE A 108 -1.26 17.38 -0.49
CA PHE A 108 -1.43 18.18 0.73
C PHE A 108 -0.12 18.88 1.15
N SER A 109 1.04 18.21 1.07
CA SER A 109 2.31 18.85 1.40
C SER A 109 2.68 19.95 0.39
N GLY A 110 2.40 19.75 -0.90
CA GLY A 110 2.59 20.75 -1.94
C GLY A 110 1.73 21.99 -1.73
N ILE A 111 0.46 21.82 -1.32
CA ILE A 111 -0.43 22.93 -0.97
C ILE A 111 0.11 23.69 0.25
N ILE A 112 0.50 22.99 1.33
CA ILE A 112 1.06 23.63 2.53
C ILE A 112 2.37 24.38 2.20
N TYR A 113 3.25 23.78 1.40
CA TYR A 113 4.52 24.39 0.99
C TYR A 113 4.30 25.61 0.07
N PHE A 114 3.32 25.55 -0.82
CA PHE A 114 2.91 26.69 -1.63
C PHE A 114 2.40 27.84 -0.75
N TYR A 115 1.52 27.56 0.20
CA TYR A 115 1.02 28.57 1.16
C TYR A 115 2.13 29.16 2.03
N PHE A 116 3.07 28.34 2.51
CA PHE A 116 4.20 28.79 3.31
C PHE A 116 5.15 29.69 2.50
N THR A 117 5.44 29.30 1.26
CA THR A 117 6.33 30.06 0.36
C THR A 117 5.67 31.36 -0.10
N PHE A 118 4.37 31.32 -0.42
CA PHE A 118 3.57 32.49 -0.78
C PHE A 118 3.52 33.50 0.37
N SER A 119 3.23 33.05 1.59
CA SER A 119 3.21 33.91 2.78
C SER A 119 4.57 34.57 3.07
N ARG A 120 5.69 33.84 2.91
CA ARG A 120 7.05 34.40 3.06
C ARG A 120 7.38 35.47 2.01
N ARG A 121 6.86 35.35 0.79
CA ARG A 121 7.07 36.32 -0.30
C ARG A 121 6.38 37.66 -0.01
N TYR A 122 5.21 37.64 0.64
CA TYR A 122 4.47 38.86 1.03
C TYR A 122 5.05 39.56 2.27
N SER A 123 5.69 38.83 3.20
CA SER A 123 6.37 39.46 4.33
C SER A 123 7.62 40.26 3.96
N PHE A 124 8.16 40.12 2.74
CA PHE A 124 9.40 40.77 2.30
C PHE A 124 9.21 41.96 1.33
N ALA A 125 7.97 42.35 1.00
CA ALA A 125 7.69 43.48 0.12
C ALA A 125 6.50 44.33 0.61
N PRO A 126 6.69 45.19 1.64
CA PRO A 126 5.60 46.00 2.18
C PRO A 126 5.15 47.18 1.28
N GLU A 127 5.86 47.49 0.19
CA GLU A 127 5.69 48.80 -0.49
C GLU A 127 4.69 48.82 -1.67
N LYS A 128 3.91 47.77 -1.91
CA LYS A 128 2.91 47.76 -3.01
C LYS A 128 1.59 47.08 -2.62
N ALA A 129 1.21 47.09 -1.35
CA ALA A 129 -0.09 46.60 -0.88
C ALA A 129 -1.21 47.63 -1.14
N ASN A 130 -1.48 47.93 -2.41
CA ASN A 130 -2.67 48.66 -2.85
C ASN A 130 -3.22 48.02 -4.14
N LEU A 131 -3.32 46.69 -4.13
CA LEU A 131 -4.12 45.95 -5.09
C LEU A 131 -5.24 45.29 -4.29
N GLY A 132 -6.46 45.82 -4.44
CA GLY A 132 -7.66 45.46 -3.71
C GLY A 132 -8.11 44.01 -3.95
N ILE A 133 -7.39 43.05 -3.38
CA ILE A 133 -7.78 41.66 -3.31
C ILE A 133 -8.49 41.46 -1.96
N ARG A 134 -9.83 41.51 -2.02
CA ARG A 134 -10.70 41.15 -0.89
C ARG A 134 -10.76 39.63 -0.82
N PHE A 135 -9.98 39.02 0.09
CA PHE A 135 -10.10 37.60 0.38
C PHE A 135 -11.47 37.31 1.03
N PRO A 136 -12.27 36.36 0.52
CA PRO A 136 -13.54 36.01 1.14
C PRO A 136 -13.26 35.16 2.40
N SER A 137 -13.25 35.80 3.57
CA SER A 137 -13.02 35.14 4.88
C SER A 137 -14.04 34.05 5.24
N SER A 138 -15.16 33.92 4.53
CA SER A 138 -16.23 33.00 4.89
C SER A 138 -16.11 31.59 4.28
N THR A 139 -15.32 31.39 3.23
CA THR A 139 -15.17 30.05 2.60
C THR A 139 -14.09 29.20 3.27
N ILE A 140 -13.09 29.83 3.90
CA ILE A 140 -11.95 29.14 4.52
C ILE A 140 -12.32 28.46 5.85
N VAL A 141 -13.29 28.99 6.59
CA VAL A 141 -13.71 28.40 7.88
C VAL A 141 -14.49 27.09 7.67
N LEU A 142 -15.27 26.97 6.60
CA LEU A 142 -16.07 25.76 6.32
C LEU A 142 -15.22 24.55 5.90
N LEU A 143 -14.05 24.79 5.30
CA LEU A 143 -13.11 23.72 4.97
C LEU A 143 -12.41 23.15 6.21
N PHE A 144 -12.25 23.93 7.28
CA PHE A 144 -11.65 23.45 8.54
C PHE A 144 -12.64 22.67 9.42
N THR A 145 -13.94 23.01 9.41
CA THR A 145 -14.93 22.32 10.25
C THR A 145 -15.35 20.95 9.71
N SER A 146 -15.19 20.70 8.40
CA SER A 146 -15.54 19.39 7.81
C SER A 146 -14.42 18.34 7.93
N ILE A 147 -13.22 18.72 8.40
CA ILE A 147 -12.04 17.84 8.51
C ILE A 147 -11.96 17.17 9.89
N THR A 148 -12.66 17.66 10.91
CA THR A 148 -12.66 17.07 12.26
C THR A 148 -13.65 15.91 12.44
N GLU A 149 -14.48 15.58 11.44
CA GLU A 149 -15.50 14.51 11.52
C GLU A 149 -15.23 13.27 10.65
N ILE A 150 -14.00 13.07 10.13
CA ILE A 150 -13.62 11.86 9.36
C ILE A 150 -12.45 11.12 10.02
#